data_AF-A0A660W6N3-F1
#
_entry.id   AF-A0A660W6N3-F1
#
_cell.length_a   1.000
_cell.length_b   1.000
_cell.length_c   1.000
_cell.angle_alpha   90.00
_cell.angle_beta   90.00
_cell.angle_gamma   90.00
#
_symmetry.space_group_name_H-M   'P 1'
#
loop_
_entity.id
_entity.type
_entity.pdbx_description
1 polymer ?
#
loop_
_entity_poly.entity_id
_entity_poly.type
_entity_poly.pdbx_seq_one_letter_code
_entity_poly.pdbx_strand_id
1 'polypeptide(L)'
;MKYKFKGKRKDTGEWIKGSLFIHGEKFYILTTEANVYLSEDMDNPAYDYGENIIMYGIYEVVPETVGQWTGVLGKKGKEIYEGDIVKYPETVFGIDHEERMVVYDPPNFTIKEWTHRWINWKDLEVIGNKWDRPGLLKGGNHGD
;
A
#
# COMPACT_ATOMS: atom_id res chain seq x y z
N MET A 1 9.49 14.34 -3.08
CA MET A 1 8.79 13.04 -3.04
C MET A 1 8.04 12.96 -1.71
N LYS A 2 6.73 12.67 -1.70
CA LYS A 2 6.01 12.38 -0.45
C LYS A 2 6.14 10.89 -0.19
N TYR A 3 6.76 10.49 0.92
CA TYR A 3 6.91 9.08 1.31
C TYR A 3 5.57 8.59 1.86
N LYS A 4 4.69 8.15 0.96
CA LYS A 4 3.34 7.67 1.29
C LYS A 4 3.30 6.17 1.18
N PHE A 5 2.81 5.52 2.23
CA PHE A 5 2.63 4.08 2.33
C PHE A 5 1.18 3.75 2.63
N LYS A 6 0.81 2.50 2.37
CA LYS A 6 -0.43 1.90 2.88
C LYS A 6 -0.13 0.56 3.52
N GLY A 7 -1.01 0.13 4.42
CA GLY A 7 -0.90 -1.15 5.13
C GLY A 7 -2.23 -1.49 5.79
N LYS A 8 -2.47 -2.79 6.03
CA LYS A 8 -3.61 -3.25 6.82
C LYS A 8 -3.29 -3.13 8.29
N ARG A 9 -4.18 -2.49 9.06
CA ARG A 9 -4.08 -2.45 10.52
C ARG A 9 -4.12 -3.86 11.10
N LYS A 10 -3.30 -4.13 12.12
CA LYS A 10 -3.28 -5.44 12.80
C LYS A 10 -4.56 -5.73 13.59
N ASP A 11 -5.21 -4.69 14.12
CA ASP A 11 -6.38 -4.81 14.99
C ASP A 11 -7.70 -4.93 14.22
N THR A 12 -7.90 -4.14 13.17
CA THR A 12 -9.17 -4.10 12.41
C THR A 12 -9.09 -4.74 11.03
N GLY A 13 -7.89 -4.94 10.48
CA GLY A 13 -7.69 -5.38 9.09
C GLY A 13 -7.97 -4.30 8.04
N GLU A 14 -8.35 -3.09 8.45
CA GLU A 14 -8.62 -1.97 7.55
C GLU A 14 -7.35 -1.42 6.91
N TRP A 15 -7.46 -0.98 5.65
CA TRP A 15 -6.37 -0.30 4.96
C TRP A 15 -6.26 1.16 5.43
N ILE A 16 -5.07 1.54 5.88
CA ILE A 16 -4.73 2.92 6.21
C ILE A 16 -3.57 3.42 5.36
N LYS A 17 -3.47 4.74 5.23
CA LYS A 17 -2.43 5.42 4.44
C LYS A 17 -1.72 6.46 5.28
N GLY A 18 -0.43 6.64 5.06
CA GLY A 18 0.36 7.60 5.82
C GLY A 18 1.86 7.42 5.67
N SER A 19 2.61 7.95 6.63
CA SER A 19 4.06 7.78 6.72
C SER A 19 4.38 6.47 7.43
N LEU A 20 5.37 5.73 6.93
CA LEU A 20 5.82 4.48 7.55
C LEU A 20 6.84 4.77 8.66
N PHE A 21 6.65 4.15 9.82
CA PHE A 21 7.60 4.11 10.92
C PHE A 21 7.86 2.65 11.30
N ILE A 22 9.13 2.28 11.46
CA ILE A 22 9.54 0.92 11.78
C ILE A 22 10.32 0.95 13.09
N HIS A 23 9.92 0.12 14.04
CA HIS A 23 10.62 -0.05 15.32
C HIS A 23 10.77 -1.54 15.63
N GLY A 24 11.99 -2.05 15.52
CA GLY A 24 12.26 -3.48 15.56
C GLY A 24 11.51 -4.21 14.44
N GLU A 25 10.74 -5.23 14.79
CA GLU A 25 9.92 -6.02 13.87
C GLU A 25 8.52 -5.42 13.64
N LYS A 26 8.20 -4.30 14.31
CA LYS A 26 6.87 -3.67 14.24
C LYS A 26 6.85 -2.55 13.22
N PHE A 27 5.78 -2.53 12.44
CA PHE A 27 5.53 -1.56 11.38
C PHE A 27 4.32 -0.74 11.76
N TYR A 28 4.43 0.57 11.61
CA TYR A 28 3.38 1.53 11.94
C TYR A 28 3.11 2.46 10.79
N ILE A 29 1.84 2.81 10.58
CA ILE A 29 1.45 3.90 9.70
C ILE A 29 0.95 5.07 10.55
N LEU A 30 1.60 6.22 10.35
CA LEU A 30 1.21 7.51 10.89
C LEU A 30 0.30 8.17 9.86
N THR A 31 -1.00 8.23 10.14
CA THR A 31 -1.97 8.87 9.26
C THR A 31 -1.80 10.39 9.26
N THR A 32 -2.52 11.09 8.39
CA THR A 32 -2.54 12.57 8.39
C THR A 32 -3.14 13.17 9.66
N GLU A 33 -3.82 12.36 10.47
CA GLU A 33 -4.44 12.74 11.74
C GLU A 33 -3.51 12.41 12.93
N ALA A 34 -2.29 11.92 12.67
CA ALA A 34 -1.36 11.53 13.70
C ALA A 34 -1.00 12.72 14.62
N ASN A 35 -1.22 12.54 15.92
CA ASN A 35 -0.94 13.53 16.95
C ASN A 35 -0.44 12.86 18.22
N VAL A 36 0.40 13.57 18.98
CA VAL A 36 0.96 13.12 20.25
C VAL A 36 0.59 14.16 21.31
N TYR A 37 -0.03 13.70 22.39
CA TYR A 37 -0.41 14.54 23.53
C TYR A 37 0.31 14.06 24.78
N LEU A 38 0.73 15.00 25.62
CA LEU A 38 1.08 14.72 27.00
C LEU A 38 -0.23 14.76 27.80
N SER A 39 -0.60 13.66 28.44
CA SER A 39 -1.71 13.65 29.38
C SER A 39 -1.20 14.14 30.74
N GLU A 40 -1.93 15.09 31.31
CA GLU A 40 -1.75 15.58 32.69
C GLU A 40 -2.43 14.65 33.71
N ASP A 41 -3.05 13.55 33.24
CA ASP A 41 -3.97 12.73 34.02
C ASP A 41 -3.22 11.62 34.77
N MET A 42 -2.79 11.92 35.99
CA MET A 42 -1.95 11.06 36.84
C MET A 42 -2.69 9.85 37.46
N ASP A 43 -4.02 9.77 37.31
CA ASP A 43 -4.88 8.80 38.01
C ASP A 43 -5.29 7.58 37.17
N ASN A 44 -4.71 7.37 35.98
CA ASN A 44 -4.97 6.16 35.19
C ASN A 44 -3.97 5.04 35.53
N PRO A 45 -4.37 3.98 36.26
CA PRO A 45 -3.47 2.91 36.71
C PRO A 45 -2.97 2.00 35.57
N ALA A 46 -3.41 2.20 34.32
CA ALA A 46 -2.90 1.45 33.17
C ALA A 46 -1.52 1.92 32.69
N TYR A 47 -1.01 3.05 33.20
CA TYR A 47 0.21 3.71 32.70
C TYR A 47 1.12 4.10 33.86
N ASP A 48 1.69 3.10 34.51
CA ASP A 48 2.80 3.29 35.45
C ASP A 48 4.10 3.50 34.64
N TYR A 49 4.92 4.47 35.05
CA TYR A 49 6.15 4.98 34.42
C TYR A 49 6.02 6.10 33.37
N GLY A 50 5.90 7.34 33.88
CA GLY A 50 6.56 8.53 33.30
C GLY A 50 5.91 9.12 32.05
N GLU A 51 5.23 10.26 32.23
CA GLU A 51 4.56 11.06 31.19
C GLU A 51 3.56 10.23 30.35
N ASN A 52 2.27 10.42 30.60
CA ASN A 52 1.21 9.73 29.85
C ASN A 52 1.17 10.21 28.39
N ILE A 53 2.00 9.63 27.51
CA ILE A 53 1.99 9.96 26.09
C ILE A 53 0.80 9.27 25.44
N ILE A 54 -0.20 10.04 25.01
CA ILE A 54 -1.33 9.55 24.22
C ILE A 54 -1.03 9.78 22.74
N MET A 55 -0.98 8.71 21.97
CA MET A 55 -0.73 8.73 20.53
C MET A 55 -2.04 8.43 19.78
N TYR A 56 -2.48 9.38 18.96
CA TYR A 56 -3.61 9.19 18.03
C TYR A 56 -3.12 9.14 16.60
N GLY A 57 -3.82 8.39 15.73
CA GLY A 57 -3.49 8.32 14.30
C GLY A 57 -2.21 7.54 13.96
N ILE A 58 -1.69 6.75 14.90
CA ILE A 58 -0.50 5.91 14.73
C ILE A 58 -0.90 4.46 14.99
N TYR A 59 -0.92 3.64 13.94
CA TYR A 59 -1.46 2.29 14.02
C TYR A 59 -0.44 1.26 13.57
N GLU A 60 -0.33 0.16 14.33
CA GLU A 60 0.46 -0.99 13.94
C GLU A 60 -0.19 -1.68 12.74
N VAL A 61 0.60 -1.99 11.72
CA VAL A 61 0.17 -2.65 10.48
C VAL A 61 0.86 -4.00 10.32
N VAL A 62 0.23 -4.88 9.53
CA VAL A 62 0.81 -6.16 9.13
C VAL A 62 1.98 -5.87 8.16
N PRO A 63 3.24 -6.21 8.51
CA PRO A 63 4.40 -5.82 7.71
C PRO A 63 4.31 -6.25 6.24
N GLU A 64 3.80 -7.45 5.99
CA GLU A 64 3.68 -8.04 4.65
C GLU A 64 2.65 -7.32 3.77
N THR A 65 1.81 -6.47 4.35
CA THR A 65 0.80 -5.66 3.66
C THR A 65 1.28 -4.26 3.32
N VAL A 66 2.45 -3.87 3.80
CA VAL A 66 3.01 -2.54 3.56
C VAL A 66 3.38 -2.41 2.09
N GLY A 67 2.83 -1.40 1.44
CA GLY A 67 3.13 -1.05 0.06
C GLY A 67 3.40 0.44 -0.08
N GLN A 68 4.48 0.80 -0.77
CA GLN A 68 4.83 2.19 -1.05
C GLN A 68 4.03 2.73 -2.24
N TRP A 69 3.63 4.00 -2.18
CA TRP A 69 3.04 4.71 -3.32
C TRP A 69 4.09 4.87 -4.43
N THR A 70 3.73 4.54 -5.66
CA THR A 70 4.64 4.62 -6.81
C THR A 70 4.97 6.06 -7.24
N GLY A 71 4.27 7.06 -6.67
CA GLY A 71 4.43 8.47 -7.04
C GLY A 71 3.63 8.90 -8.28
N VAL A 72 2.90 7.96 -8.90
CA VAL A 72 2.05 8.23 -10.06
C VAL A 72 0.58 7.95 -9.78
N LEU A 73 -0.28 8.53 -10.62
CA LEU A 73 -1.72 8.32 -10.61
C LEU A 73 -2.12 7.51 -11.84
N GLY A 74 -2.92 6.48 -11.60
CA GLY A 74 -3.57 5.69 -12.63
C GLY A 74 -4.87 6.32 -13.14
N LYS A 75 -5.68 5.47 -13.76
CA LYS A 75 -6.97 5.84 -14.33
C LYS A 75 -7.84 6.52 -13.28
N LYS A 76 -8.49 7.62 -13.68
CA LYS A 76 -9.33 8.48 -12.82
C LYS A 76 -8.58 9.08 -11.62
N GLY A 77 -7.26 9.27 -11.72
CA GLY A 77 -6.47 9.91 -10.67
C GLY A 77 -6.23 9.03 -9.44
N LYS A 78 -6.42 7.71 -9.55
CA LYS A 78 -6.25 6.78 -8.43
C LYS A 78 -4.76 6.54 -8.18
N GLU A 79 -4.31 6.72 -6.94
CA GLU A 79 -2.95 6.36 -6.54
C GLU A 79 -2.70 4.85 -6.71
N ILE A 80 -1.50 4.50 -7.18
CA ILE A 80 -1.06 3.11 -7.38
C ILE A 80 0.05 2.81 -6.36
N TYR A 81 -0.06 1.68 -5.66
CA TYR A 81 0.90 1.26 -4.65
C TYR A 81 1.52 -0.08 -5.04
N GLU A 82 2.68 -0.39 -4.48
CA GLU A 82 3.22 -1.74 -4.50
C GLU A 82 2.19 -2.77 -4.00
N GLY A 83 2.11 -3.91 -4.69
CA GLY A 83 1.15 -4.97 -4.41
C GLY A 83 -0.25 -4.74 -4.97
N ASP A 84 -0.53 -3.57 -5.56
CA ASP A 84 -1.76 -3.37 -6.33
C ASP A 84 -1.78 -4.24 -7.57
N ILE A 85 -2.98 -4.70 -7.93
CA ILE A 85 -3.24 -5.40 -9.18
C ILE A 85 -3.89 -4.41 -10.12
N VAL A 86 -3.27 -4.25 -11.29
CA VAL A 86 -3.67 -3.31 -12.34
C VAL A 86 -4.03 -4.06 -13.61
N LYS A 87 -4.84 -3.42 -14.45
CA LYS A 87 -5.12 -3.85 -15.81
C LYS A 87 -5.18 -2.66 -16.76
N TYR A 88 -4.97 -2.91 -18.05
CA TYR A 88 -5.37 -1.96 -19.08
C TYR A 88 -6.89 -2.04 -19.33
N PRO A 89 -7.57 -0.89 -19.43
CA PRO A 89 -9.02 -0.86 -19.65
C PRO A 89 -9.42 -1.24 -21.08
N GLU A 90 -8.49 -1.16 -22.02
CA GLU A 90 -8.67 -1.45 -23.45
C GLU A 90 -7.50 -2.31 -23.93
N THR A 91 -7.71 -3.10 -24.98
CA THR A 91 -6.65 -3.86 -25.64
C THR A 91 -5.63 -2.87 -26.21
N VAL A 92 -4.45 -2.78 -25.60
CA VAL A 92 -3.36 -1.92 -26.10
C VAL A 92 -2.44 -2.80 -26.94
N PHE A 93 -2.24 -2.45 -28.20
CA PHE A 93 -1.38 -3.19 -29.15
C PHE A 93 -1.73 -4.67 -29.35
N GLY A 94 -3.01 -5.05 -29.22
CA GLY A 94 -3.44 -6.45 -29.37
C GLY A 94 -3.10 -7.35 -28.17
N ILE A 95 -2.64 -6.77 -27.05
CA ILE A 95 -2.40 -7.49 -25.81
C ILE A 95 -3.71 -7.51 -25.02
N ASP A 96 -4.23 -8.70 -24.77
CA ASP A 96 -5.44 -8.92 -23.99
C ASP A 96 -5.28 -8.44 -22.54
N HIS A 97 -6.43 -8.23 -21.89
CA HIS A 97 -6.60 -7.68 -20.55
C HIS A 97 -5.90 -8.53 -19.47
N GLU A 98 -4.60 -8.35 -19.34
CA GLU A 98 -3.82 -9.06 -18.36
C GLU A 98 -3.80 -8.31 -17.02
N GLU A 99 -4.28 -8.99 -15.99
CA GLU A 99 -4.20 -8.53 -14.62
C GLU A 99 -2.78 -8.78 -14.13
N ARG A 100 -2.11 -7.74 -13.65
CA ARG A 100 -0.71 -7.82 -13.23
C ARG A 100 -0.46 -7.03 -11.97
N MET A 101 0.54 -7.49 -11.22
CA MET A 101 0.90 -6.88 -9.94
C MET A 101 1.94 -5.78 -10.13
N VAL A 102 1.77 -4.68 -9.42
CA VAL A 102 2.78 -3.64 -9.28
C VAL A 102 3.82 -4.08 -8.26
N VAL A 103 5.09 -4.06 -8.64
CA VAL A 103 6.22 -4.51 -7.82
C VAL A 103 7.33 -3.46 -7.85
N TYR A 104 8.16 -3.43 -6.81
CA TYR A 104 9.42 -2.71 -6.85
C TYR A 104 10.50 -3.61 -7.44
N ASP A 105 11.03 -3.25 -8.61
CA ASP A 105 12.18 -3.88 -9.23
C ASP A 105 13.30 -2.82 -9.34
N PRO A 106 14.27 -2.82 -8.40
CA PRO A 106 15.21 -1.73 -8.25
C PRO A 106 15.84 -1.30 -9.59
N PRO A 107 15.83 0.02 -9.91
CA PRO A 107 15.51 1.14 -9.02
C PRO A 107 14.06 1.64 -9.10
N ASN A 108 13.16 0.99 -9.85
CA ASN A 108 11.84 1.55 -10.19
C ASN A 108 10.68 0.66 -9.73
N PHE A 109 9.50 1.26 -9.59
CA PHE A 109 8.27 0.48 -9.63
C PHE A 109 8.01 0.04 -11.07
N THR A 110 7.58 -1.20 -11.23
CA THR A 110 7.22 -1.80 -12.51
C THR A 110 5.98 -2.67 -12.35
N ILE A 111 5.51 -3.22 -13.46
CA ILE A 111 4.43 -4.20 -13.47
C ILE A 111 5.07 -5.55 -13.73
N LYS A 112 4.86 -6.49 -12.81
CA LYS A 112 5.50 -7.82 -12.83
C LYS A 112 5.26 -8.48 -14.18
N GLU A 113 6.33 -8.99 -14.78
CA GLU A 113 6.34 -9.71 -16.07
C GLU A 113 5.90 -8.90 -17.31
N TRP A 114 5.55 -7.62 -17.16
CA TRP A 114 5.36 -6.72 -18.30
C TRP A 114 6.67 -6.03 -18.66
N THR A 115 7.22 -6.37 -19.83
CA THR A 115 8.49 -5.83 -20.33
C THR A 115 8.32 -4.66 -21.30
N HIS A 116 7.09 -4.21 -21.54
CA HIS A 116 6.79 -3.18 -22.54
C HIS A 116 7.26 -1.80 -22.07
N ARG A 117 8.18 -1.20 -22.84
CA ARG A 117 8.76 0.14 -22.60
C ARG A 117 7.77 1.32 -22.74
N TRP A 118 6.50 1.06 -23.02
CA TRP A 118 5.50 2.07 -23.39
C TRP A 118 4.27 2.08 -22.47
N ILE A 119 4.41 1.61 -21.23
CA ILE A 119 3.31 1.62 -20.25
C ILE A 119 3.01 3.06 -19.84
N ASN A 120 1.87 3.58 -20.27
CA ASN A 120 1.31 4.80 -19.69
C ASN A 120 0.58 4.47 -18.39
N TRP A 121 1.19 4.84 -17.26
CA TRP A 121 0.64 4.56 -15.93
C TRP A 121 -0.72 5.19 -15.71
N LYS A 122 -1.03 6.32 -16.36
CA LYS A 122 -2.31 7.04 -16.23
C LYS A 122 -3.52 6.25 -16.75
N ASP A 123 -3.29 5.26 -17.59
CA ASP A 123 -4.35 4.45 -18.17
C ASP A 123 -4.63 3.20 -17.34
N LEU A 124 -3.75 2.85 -16.41
CA LEU A 124 -3.87 1.66 -15.57
C LEU A 124 -5.04 1.78 -14.60
N GLU A 125 -5.93 0.80 -14.62
CA GLU A 125 -7.00 0.67 -13.64
C GLU A 125 -6.58 -0.25 -12.50
N VAL A 126 -6.57 0.26 -11.26
CA VAL A 126 -6.33 -0.55 -10.05
C VAL A 126 -7.62 -1.31 -9.69
N ILE A 127 -7.57 -2.63 -9.84
CA ILE A 127 -8.72 -3.54 -9.67
C ILE A 127 -8.65 -4.37 -8.38
N GLY A 128 -7.57 -4.27 -7.62
CA GLY A 128 -7.40 -5.01 -6.38
C GLY A 128 -5.98 -4.92 -5.88
N ASN A 129 -5.63 -5.80 -4.95
CA ASN A 129 -4.27 -6.01 -4.47
C ASN A 129 -4.09 -7.50 -4.13
N LYS A 130 -2.85 -7.94 -3.98
CA LYS A 130 -2.51 -9.35 -3.74
C LYS A 130 -3.09 -9.95 -2.45
N TRP A 131 -3.46 -9.12 -1.48
CA TRP A 131 -3.96 -9.57 -0.17
C TRP A 131 -5.49 -9.68 -0.14
N ASP A 132 -6.22 -8.78 -0.80
CA ASP A 132 -7.68 -8.79 -0.86
C ASP A 132 -8.23 -9.62 -2.02
N ARG A 133 -7.43 -9.79 -3.08
CA ARG A 133 -7.81 -10.55 -4.28
C ARG A 133 -6.66 -11.46 -4.75
N PRO A 134 -6.20 -12.42 -3.93
CA PRO A 134 -5.07 -13.29 -4.29
C PRO A 134 -5.33 -14.12 -5.56
N GLY A 135 -6.59 -14.48 -5.85
CA GLY A 135 -6.97 -15.27 -7.03
C GLY A 135 -7.19 -14.48 -8.33
N LEU A 136 -6.92 -13.17 -8.33
CA LEU A 136 -7.09 -12.31 -9.52
C LEU A 136 -6.00 -12.61 -10.56
N LEU A 137 -4.79 -12.95 -10.13
CA LEU A 137 -3.70 -13.32 -11.04
C LEU A 137 -3.91 -14.75 -11.56
N LYS A 138 -4.88 -14.95 -12.45
CA LYS A 138 -5.02 -16.22 -13.18
C LYS A 138 -3.99 -16.27 -14.30
N GLY A 139 -3.19 -17.34 -14.29
CA GLY A 139 -2.13 -17.57 -15.27
C GLY A 139 -2.65 -17.53 -16.69
N GLY A 140 -1.91 -16.83 -17.55
CA GLY A 140 -2.09 -16.97 -18.99
C GLY A 140 -1.95 -18.45 -19.35
N ASN A 141 -2.97 -19.02 -19.99
CA ASN A 141 -2.78 -20.21 -20.80
C ASN A 141 -1.80 -19.81 -21.92
N HIS A 142 -0.51 -20.02 -21.71
CA HIS A 142 0.39 -20.26 -22.82
C HIS A 142 0.14 -21.70 -23.26
N GLY A 143 -0.78 -21.85 -24.22
CA GLY A 143 -0.85 -23.07 -25.00
C GLY A 143 0.42 -23.20 -25.84
N ASP A 144 1.04 -24.37 -25.73
CA ASP A 144 2.18 -24.83 -26.55
C ASP A 144 1.90 -24.73 -28.06
#